data_AF-A0A9E6DWX9-F1
#
_entry.id   AF-A0A9E6DWX9-F1
#
_cell.length_a   1.000
_cell.length_b   1.000
_cell.length_c   1.000
_cell.angle_alpha   90.00
_cell.angle_beta   90.00
_cell.angle_gamma   90.00
#
_symmetry.space_group_name_H-M   'P 1'
#
loop_
_entity.id
_entity.type
_entity.pdbx_description
1 polymer ?
#
loop_
_entity_poly.entity_id
_entity_poly.type
_entity_poly.pdbx_seq_one_letter_code
_entity_poly.pdbx_strand_id
1 'polypeptide(L)'
;MDFDKLAYPETIYIDGVDHKGKRDMSKGQLLIPYSNEPDLGIGDIIVQKSGKRKINLKVIDASFLEGGSLNVGTRHPHMLTLKVENTTAQTHILSNQPSIINIGSVSGEQVQVGNHNSQISNISLQTLVEHVAKNGDDEAKSTLKTLLQNSSVASLVGAGASALLGAL
;
A
#
# COMPACT_ATOMS: atom_id res chain seq x y z
N MET A 1 30.16 -33.79 -3.57
CA MET A 1 28.70 -33.59 -3.42
C MET A 1 28.49 -33.18 -1.97
N ASP A 2 28.58 -31.89 -1.72
CA ASP A 2 28.89 -31.34 -0.38
C ASP A 2 27.70 -30.70 0.31
N PHE A 3 26.48 -30.95 -0.17
CA PHE A 3 25.26 -30.36 0.36
C PHE A 3 24.17 -31.40 0.59
N ASP A 4 23.55 -31.34 1.77
CA ASP A 4 22.36 -32.11 2.09
C ASP A 4 21.14 -31.50 1.38
N LYS A 5 20.44 -32.33 0.59
CA LYS A 5 19.24 -31.91 -0.17
C LYS A 5 18.08 -31.47 0.73
N LEU A 6 18.03 -31.94 1.99
CA LEU A 6 17.03 -31.52 2.97
C LEU A 6 17.38 -30.17 3.59
N ALA A 7 18.68 -29.89 3.74
CA ALA A 7 19.15 -28.61 4.29
C ALA A 7 19.10 -27.49 3.25
N TYR A 8 19.54 -27.76 2.01
CA TYR A 8 19.63 -26.79 0.92
C TYR A 8 19.02 -27.34 -0.38
N PRO A 9 17.68 -27.41 -0.46
CA PRO A 9 16.99 -28.00 -1.60
C PRO A 9 17.07 -27.14 -2.87
N GLU A 10 17.27 -25.83 -2.73
CA GLU A 10 17.17 -24.87 -3.83
C GLU A 10 18.52 -24.63 -4.51
N THR A 11 18.48 -24.24 -5.79
CA THR A 11 19.65 -23.78 -6.54
C THR A 11 19.46 -22.33 -6.92
N ILE A 12 20.41 -21.48 -6.55
CA ILE A 12 20.38 -20.04 -6.73
C ILE A 12 21.51 -19.66 -7.68
N TYR A 13 21.19 -18.97 -8.75
CA TYR A 13 22.16 -18.46 -9.69
C TYR A 13 22.49 -17.00 -9.36
N ILE A 14 23.77 -16.74 -9.06
CA ILE A 14 24.33 -15.44 -8.70
C ILE A 14 25.57 -15.24 -9.56
N ASP A 15 25.62 -14.13 -10.28
CA ASP A 15 26.78 -13.71 -11.09
C ASP A 15 27.51 -14.84 -11.85
N GLY A 16 26.78 -15.58 -12.69
CA GLY A 16 27.40 -16.65 -13.48
C GLY A 16 27.52 -18.00 -12.79
N VAL A 17 27.34 -18.07 -11.47
CA VAL A 17 27.63 -19.25 -10.64
C VAL A 17 26.35 -19.81 -9.99
N ASP A 18 26.21 -21.14 -10.02
CA ASP A 18 25.13 -21.84 -9.32
C ASP A 18 25.55 -22.17 -7.88
N HIS A 19 24.78 -21.66 -6.91
CA HIS A 19 24.92 -21.90 -5.48
C HIS A 19 23.77 -22.75 -4.94
N LYS A 20 24.03 -23.50 -3.86
CA LYS A 20 22.97 -24.18 -3.10
C LYS A 20 22.47 -23.27 -1.99
N GLY A 21 21.16 -23.34 -1.73
CA GLY A 21 20.57 -22.51 -0.70
C GLY A 21 19.24 -23.02 -0.19
N LYS A 22 18.73 -22.30 0.81
CA LYS A 22 17.42 -22.52 1.42
C LYS A 22 16.68 -21.21 1.49
N ARG A 23 15.47 -21.17 0.93
CA ARG A 23 14.59 -20.01 1.02
C ARG A 23 13.56 -20.19 2.13
N ASP A 24 13.46 -19.20 2.99
CA ASP A 24 12.36 -19.03 3.94
C ASP A 24 11.35 -18.04 3.33
N MET A 25 10.25 -18.57 2.78
CA MET A 25 9.22 -17.73 2.16
C MET A 25 8.44 -16.88 3.18
N SER A 26 8.33 -17.33 4.43
CA SER A 26 7.62 -16.59 5.48
C SER A 26 8.38 -15.35 5.93
N LYS A 27 9.72 -15.42 5.91
CA LYS A 27 10.59 -14.28 6.27
C LYS A 27 11.11 -13.49 5.07
N GLY A 28 10.88 -13.98 3.84
CA GLY A 28 11.47 -13.40 2.63
C GLY A 28 13.00 -13.47 2.62
N GLN A 29 13.56 -14.51 3.26
CA GLN A 29 15.00 -14.67 3.44
C GLN A 29 15.53 -15.85 2.63
N LEU A 30 16.76 -15.73 2.16
CA LEU A 30 17.47 -16.75 1.40
C LEU A 30 18.84 -16.97 2.04
N LEU A 31 19.09 -18.22 2.44
CA LEU A 31 20.30 -18.66 3.12
C LEU A 31 21.15 -19.44 2.12
N ILE A 32 22.39 -19.00 1.91
CA ILE A 32 23.32 -19.57 0.93
C ILE A 32 24.66 -19.82 1.61
N PRO A 33 25.06 -21.08 1.84
CA PRO A 33 26.40 -21.36 2.34
C PRO A 33 27.45 -21.01 1.29
N TYR A 34 28.56 -20.42 1.72
CA TYR A 34 29.66 -20.06 0.83
C TYR A 34 31.03 -20.34 1.46
N SER A 35 32.03 -20.55 0.59
CA SER A 35 33.45 -20.58 0.97
C SER A 35 34.19 -19.33 0.48
N ASN A 36 33.86 -18.87 -0.72
CA ASN A 36 34.32 -17.60 -1.26
C ASN A 36 33.12 -16.66 -1.31
N GLU A 37 33.31 -15.42 -0.90
CA GLU A 37 32.25 -14.42 -0.93
C GLU A 37 31.74 -14.22 -2.37
N PRO A 38 30.45 -14.50 -2.65
CA PRO A 38 29.87 -14.20 -3.95
C PRO A 38 29.77 -12.69 -4.15
N ASP A 39 30.11 -12.22 -5.35
CA ASP A 39 29.97 -10.81 -5.73
C ASP A 39 28.47 -10.51 -5.95
N LEU A 40 27.87 -9.79 -5.00
CA LEU A 40 26.48 -9.38 -5.07
C LEU A 40 26.25 -8.08 -4.28
N GLY A 41 25.46 -7.20 -4.86
CA GLY A 41 25.02 -5.95 -4.27
C GLY A 41 23.54 -5.93 -3.89
N ILE A 42 23.18 -4.94 -3.08
CA ILE A 42 21.78 -4.59 -2.86
C ILE A 42 21.23 -4.01 -4.17
N GLY A 43 20.07 -4.52 -4.59
CA GLY A 43 19.42 -4.14 -5.85
C GLY A 43 19.61 -5.15 -6.98
N ASP A 44 20.56 -6.08 -6.84
CA ASP A 44 20.84 -7.09 -7.85
C ASP A 44 19.70 -8.09 -8.01
N ILE A 45 19.61 -8.66 -9.21
CA ILE A 45 18.61 -9.67 -9.55
C ILE A 45 19.29 -11.04 -9.60
N ILE A 46 18.92 -11.91 -8.68
CA ILE A 46 19.37 -13.31 -8.64
C ILE A 46 18.25 -14.23 -9.10
N VAL A 47 18.60 -15.43 -9.57
CA VAL A 47 17.60 -16.38 -10.11
C VAL A 47 17.54 -17.63 -9.24
N GLN A 48 16.39 -17.86 -8.61
CA GLN A 48 16.10 -19.12 -7.95
C GLN A 48 15.55 -20.13 -8.96
N LYS A 49 16.20 -21.28 -9.08
CA LYS A 49 15.75 -22.45 -9.84
C LYS A 49 15.02 -23.40 -8.89
N SER A 50 13.69 -23.40 -8.94
CA SER A 50 12.86 -24.33 -8.18
C SER A 50 12.17 -25.30 -9.15
N GLY A 51 12.70 -26.52 -9.24
CA GLY A 51 12.28 -27.50 -10.25
C GLY A 51 12.49 -27.01 -11.68
N LYS A 52 11.41 -26.95 -12.47
CA LYS A 52 11.42 -26.41 -13.85
C LYS A 52 11.22 -24.89 -13.92
N ARG A 53 10.93 -24.23 -12.80
CA ARG A 53 10.59 -22.80 -12.75
C ARG A 53 11.82 -21.98 -12.38
N LYS A 54 11.97 -20.83 -13.03
CA LYS A 54 12.96 -19.80 -12.69
C LYS A 54 12.20 -18.63 -12.07
N ILE A 55 12.64 -18.20 -10.89
CA ILE A 55 12.03 -17.10 -10.13
C ILE A 55 13.09 -16.02 -9.99
N ASN A 56 12.80 -14.81 -10.47
CA ASN A 56 13.73 -13.69 -10.34
C ASN A 56 13.49 -13.00 -9.01
N LEU A 57 14.55 -12.90 -8.22
CA LEU A 57 14.53 -12.33 -6.89
C LEU A 57 15.42 -11.10 -6.86
N LYS A 58 14.88 -9.97 -6.40
CA LYS A 58 15.66 -8.76 -6.17
C LYS A 58 16.24 -8.80 -4.76
N VAL A 59 17.52 -8.56 -4.62
CA VAL A 59 18.21 -8.45 -3.33
C VAL A 59 17.86 -7.10 -2.71
N ILE A 60 17.27 -7.13 -1.53
CA ILE A 60 16.90 -5.94 -0.75
C ILE A 60 17.94 -5.65 0.33
N ASP A 61 18.53 -6.71 0.88
CA ASP A 61 19.55 -6.63 1.91
C ASP A 61 20.42 -7.89 1.86
N ALA A 62 21.67 -7.77 2.29
CA ALA A 62 22.66 -8.84 2.28
C ALA A 62 23.51 -8.82 3.55
N SER A 63 23.68 -9.99 4.17
CA SER A 63 24.51 -10.15 5.35
C SER A 63 25.40 -11.38 5.22
N PHE A 64 26.71 -11.17 5.36
CA PHE A 64 27.73 -12.19 5.32
C PHE A 64 28.09 -12.59 6.75
N LEU A 65 27.81 -13.84 7.11
CA LEU A 65 28.09 -14.37 8.45
C LEU A 65 29.20 -15.41 8.37
N GLU A 66 30.39 -15.03 8.84
CA GLU A 66 31.51 -15.95 8.92
C GLU A 66 31.24 -17.07 9.94
N GLY A 67 31.52 -18.33 9.59
CA GLY A 67 31.20 -19.47 10.46
C GLY A 67 29.71 -19.76 10.62
N GLY A 68 28.83 -18.98 9.98
CA GLY A 68 27.38 -19.00 10.21
C GLY A 68 26.66 -20.26 9.74
N SER A 69 27.27 -21.11 8.92
CA SER A 69 26.63 -22.37 8.50
C SER A 69 26.72 -23.46 9.57
N LEU A 70 27.69 -23.35 10.49
CA LEU A 70 28.06 -24.37 11.47
C LEU A 70 28.31 -25.75 10.83
N ASN A 71 28.62 -25.81 9.54
CA ASN A 71 28.75 -27.01 8.72
C ASN A 71 27.49 -27.93 8.74
N VAL A 72 26.32 -27.36 9.00
CA VAL A 72 25.06 -28.12 9.01
C VAL A 72 24.60 -28.34 7.57
N GLY A 73 24.71 -29.59 7.10
CA GLY A 73 24.30 -29.99 5.75
C GLY A 73 25.16 -29.40 4.64
N THR A 74 26.36 -28.89 4.95
CA THR A 74 27.30 -28.27 4.01
C THR A 74 28.74 -28.34 4.54
N ARG A 75 29.75 -28.41 3.66
CA ARG A 75 31.17 -28.22 4.04
C ARG A 75 31.63 -26.75 3.98
N HIS A 76 30.75 -25.87 3.53
CA HIS A 76 31.03 -24.44 3.41
C HIS A 76 30.80 -23.77 4.77
N PRO A 77 31.82 -23.16 5.40
CA PRO A 77 31.73 -22.72 6.80
C PRO A 77 30.93 -21.42 6.98
N HIS A 78 30.84 -20.57 5.95
CA HIS A 78 30.18 -19.27 6.05
C HIS A 78 28.74 -19.33 5.51
N MET A 79 27.91 -18.38 5.94
CA MET A 79 26.50 -18.26 5.54
C MET A 79 26.20 -16.87 5.03
N LEU A 80 25.67 -16.79 3.81
CA LEU A 80 25.13 -15.57 3.24
C LEU A 80 23.62 -15.57 3.50
N THR A 81 23.13 -14.52 4.15
CA THR A 81 21.72 -14.29 4.38
C THR A 81 21.28 -13.11 3.53
N LEU A 82 20.43 -13.38 2.54
CA LEU A 82 19.83 -12.37 1.68
C LEU A 82 18.39 -12.14 2.07
N LYS A 83 17.96 -10.89 2.13
CA LYS A 83 16.55 -10.52 2.13
C LYS A 83 16.15 -10.25 0.69
N VAL A 84 15.15 -10.97 0.19
CA VAL A 84 14.84 -11.02 -1.23
C VAL A 84 13.35 -10.80 -1.51
N GLU A 85 13.06 -10.03 -2.55
CA GLU A 85 11.72 -9.79 -3.03
C GLU A 85 11.49 -10.48 -4.37
N ASN A 86 10.31 -11.10 -4.55
CA ASN A 86 10.00 -11.80 -5.78
C ASN A 86 9.50 -10.83 -6.85
N THR A 87 10.33 -10.54 -7.84
CA THR A 87 9.98 -9.68 -8.98
C THR A 87 9.12 -10.39 -10.04
N THR A 88 9.13 -11.72 -10.05
CA THR A 88 8.30 -12.56 -10.94
C THR A 88 6.97 -12.99 -10.32
N ALA A 89 6.78 -12.75 -9.02
CA ALA A 89 5.45 -12.82 -8.45
C ALA A 89 4.69 -11.63 -9.03
N GLN A 90 3.92 -11.88 -10.08
CA GLN A 90 2.65 -11.17 -10.19
C GLN A 90 1.99 -11.40 -8.85
N THR A 91 2.02 -10.38 -8.02
CA THR A 91 1.25 -10.34 -6.81
C THR A 91 -0.17 -10.66 -7.27
N HIS A 92 -0.71 -11.82 -6.90
CA HIS A 92 -2.15 -12.01 -6.86
C HIS A 92 -2.70 -11.13 -5.72
N ILE A 93 -2.37 -9.83 -5.72
CA ILE A 93 -3.42 -8.86 -5.42
C ILE A 93 -4.46 -9.22 -6.45
N LEU A 94 -5.70 -9.41 -6.01
CA LEU A 94 -6.83 -9.16 -6.90
C LEU A 94 -6.48 -7.83 -7.57
N SER A 95 -5.95 -7.90 -8.79
CA SER A 95 -5.81 -6.73 -9.61
C SER A 95 -7.21 -6.21 -9.59
N ASN A 96 -7.39 -5.05 -8.96
CA ASN A 96 -8.55 -4.23 -9.16
C ASN A 96 -8.45 -3.81 -10.63
N GLN A 97 -8.63 -4.78 -11.53
CA GLN A 97 -8.79 -4.54 -12.95
C GLN A 97 -9.97 -3.59 -12.95
N PRO A 98 -9.80 -2.36 -13.44
CA PRO A 98 -10.92 -1.44 -13.54
C PRO A 98 -11.97 -2.17 -14.36
N SER A 99 -13.06 -2.59 -13.70
CA SER A 99 -14.23 -3.06 -14.41
C SER A 99 -14.69 -1.86 -15.22
N ILE A 100 -14.56 -1.97 -16.55
CA ILE A 100 -15.08 -0.94 -17.45
C ILE A 100 -16.60 -1.04 -17.35
N ILE A 101 -17.20 -0.18 -16.52
CA ILE A 101 -18.65 -0.05 -16.42
C ILE A 101 -19.08 0.96 -17.48
N ASN A 102 -19.73 0.46 -18.54
CA ASN A 102 -20.35 1.31 -19.55
C ASN A 102 -21.67 1.87 -18.99
N ILE A 103 -21.67 3.16 -18.63
CA ILE A 103 -22.87 3.84 -18.15
C ILE A 103 -23.56 4.53 -19.33
N GLY A 104 -24.73 4.04 -19.73
CA GLY A 104 -25.42 4.51 -20.94
C GLY A 104 -25.92 5.96 -20.89
N SER A 105 -26.37 6.42 -19.73
CA SER A 105 -26.60 7.84 -19.45
C SER A 105 -26.75 8.04 -17.94
N VAL A 106 -26.22 9.15 -17.41
CA VAL A 106 -26.53 9.60 -16.05
C VAL A 106 -26.97 11.06 -16.13
N SER A 107 -28.18 11.35 -15.67
CA SER A 107 -28.70 12.70 -15.54
C SER A 107 -28.95 12.98 -14.05
N GLY A 108 -28.23 13.97 -13.52
CA GLY A 108 -28.36 14.43 -12.15
C GLY A 108 -27.41 15.60 -11.91
N GLU A 109 -27.81 16.54 -11.05
CA GLU A 109 -27.06 17.76 -10.77
C GLU A 109 -25.76 17.50 -9.97
N GLN A 110 -25.61 16.28 -9.42
CA GLN A 110 -24.59 15.91 -8.42
C GLN A 110 -24.10 14.45 -8.59
N VAL A 111 -23.74 14.05 -9.81
CA VAL A 111 -23.32 12.66 -10.08
C VAL A 111 -21.83 12.47 -9.86
N GLN A 112 -21.46 11.45 -9.07
CA GLN A 112 -20.07 11.05 -8.86
C GLN A 112 -19.91 9.54 -9.09
N VAL A 113 -18.92 9.14 -9.88
CA VAL A 113 -18.65 7.73 -10.22
C VAL A 113 -17.17 7.45 -9.99
N GLY A 114 -16.86 6.43 -9.18
CA GLY A 114 -15.48 6.05 -8.85
C GLY A 114 -15.22 5.98 -7.35
N ASN A 115 -13.94 5.90 -6.95
CA ASN A 115 -13.52 5.86 -5.55
C ASN A 115 -12.81 7.16 -5.17
N HIS A 116 -12.93 7.59 -3.90
CA HIS A 116 -12.46 8.91 -3.40
C HIS A 116 -13.10 10.14 -4.07
N ASN A 117 -14.39 10.07 -4.39
CA ASN A 117 -15.09 11.27 -4.87
C ASN A 117 -15.36 12.23 -3.71
N SER A 118 -15.07 13.52 -3.92
CA SER A 118 -15.41 14.60 -2.99
C SER A 118 -16.31 15.58 -3.73
N GLN A 119 -17.47 15.90 -3.16
CA GLN A 119 -18.35 16.92 -3.71
C GLN A 119 -18.18 18.24 -2.96
N ILE A 120 -17.75 19.27 -3.69
CA ILE A 120 -17.73 20.63 -3.17
C ILE A 120 -18.95 21.34 -3.74
N SER A 121 -19.98 21.53 -2.90
CA SER A 121 -21.14 22.35 -3.23
C SER A 121 -20.99 23.72 -2.59
N ASN A 122 -20.96 24.76 -3.41
CA ASN A 122 -20.88 26.14 -2.94
C ASN A 122 -22.29 26.70 -2.83
N ILE A 123 -22.80 26.79 -1.60
CA ILE A 123 -24.12 27.36 -1.30
C ILE A 123 -23.91 28.66 -0.53
N SER A 124 -24.68 29.69 -0.87
CA SER A 124 -24.66 30.93 -0.09
C SER A 124 -25.33 30.71 1.27
N LEU A 125 -24.80 31.34 2.33
CA LEU A 125 -25.39 31.24 3.66
C LEU A 125 -26.85 31.71 3.68
N GLN A 126 -27.21 32.68 2.85
CA GLN A 126 -28.59 33.15 2.68
C GLN A 126 -29.51 32.06 2.10
N THR A 127 -29.08 31.37 1.04
CA THR A 127 -29.87 30.30 0.42
C THR A 127 -30.10 29.13 1.38
N LEU A 128 -29.11 28.82 2.22
CA LEU A 128 -29.23 27.82 3.28
C LEU A 128 -30.28 28.24 4.32
N VAL A 129 -30.19 29.47 4.81
CA VAL A 129 -31.14 30.02 5.79
C VAL A 129 -32.57 30.04 5.25
N GLU A 130 -32.76 30.49 4.01
CA GLU A 130 -34.09 30.53 3.37
C GLU A 130 -34.69 29.14 3.20
N HIS A 131 -33.89 28.12 2.87
CA HIS A 131 -34.38 26.74 2.78
C HIS A 131 -34.78 26.20 4.15
N VAL A 132 -33.98 26.44 5.19
CA VAL A 132 -34.29 26.01 6.56
C VAL A 132 -35.53 26.74 7.10
N ALA A 133 -35.68 28.03 6.81
CA ALA A 133 -36.86 28.82 7.18
C ALA A 133 -38.15 28.28 6.55
N LYS A 134 -38.08 27.82 5.30
CA LYS A 134 -39.22 27.27 4.54
C LYS A 134 -39.55 25.81 4.89
N ASN A 135 -38.62 25.04 5.44
CA ASN A 135 -38.78 23.59 5.64
C ASN A 135 -39.64 23.18 6.85
N GLY A 136 -40.17 24.14 7.62
CA GLY A 136 -41.11 23.88 8.73
C GLY A 136 -40.55 23.10 9.92
N ASP A 137 -39.25 22.81 9.93
CA ASP A 137 -38.56 22.10 11.00
C ASP A 137 -38.04 23.08 12.06
N ASP A 138 -38.73 23.15 13.19
CA ASP A 138 -38.40 24.06 14.29
C ASP A 138 -37.04 23.76 14.95
N GLU A 139 -36.60 22.50 14.93
CA GLU A 139 -35.31 22.10 15.51
C GLU A 139 -34.15 22.57 14.62
N ALA A 140 -34.31 22.44 13.30
CA ALA A 140 -33.33 22.94 12.34
C ALA A 140 -33.20 24.47 12.41
N LYS A 141 -34.32 25.19 12.55
CA LYS A 141 -34.32 26.66 12.74
C LYS A 141 -33.64 27.07 14.03
N SER A 142 -33.96 26.40 15.14
CA SER A 142 -33.38 26.67 16.46
C SER A 142 -31.87 26.45 16.47
N THR A 143 -31.41 25.37 15.83
CA THR A 143 -29.99 25.06 15.68
C THR A 143 -29.28 26.12 14.84
N LEU A 144 -29.85 26.51 13.70
CA LEU A 144 -29.26 27.54 12.83
C LEU A 144 -29.23 28.91 13.51
N LYS A 145 -30.26 29.23 14.31
CA LYS A 145 -30.32 30.45 15.13
C LYS A 145 -29.20 30.48 16.16
N THR A 146 -28.98 29.36 16.86
CA THR A 146 -27.90 29.22 17.85
C THR A 146 -26.52 29.36 17.19
N LEU A 147 -26.35 28.77 16.01
CA LEU A 147 -25.12 28.86 15.22
C LEU A 147 -24.83 30.32 14.81
N LEU A 148 -25.83 31.04 14.30
CA LEU A 148 -25.70 32.45 13.89
C LEU A 148 -25.48 33.41 15.08
N GLN A 149 -25.95 33.03 16.27
CA GLN A 149 -25.73 33.79 17.52
C GLN A 149 -24.36 33.53 18.16
N ASN A 150 -23.61 32.52 17.71
CA ASN A 150 -22.27 32.26 18.20
C ASN A 150 -21.33 33.43 17.83
N SER A 151 -20.58 33.95 18.80
CA SER A 151 -19.69 35.11 18.60
C SER A 151 -18.64 34.93 17.52
N SER A 152 -18.19 33.69 17.27
CA SER A 152 -17.23 33.37 16.20
C SER A 152 -17.90 33.39 14.82
N VAL A 153 -19.13 32.90 14.72
CA VAL A 153 -19.89 32.92 13.46
C VAL A 153 -20.40 34.32 13.17
N ALA A 154 -20.91 35.03 14.19
CA ALA A 154 -21.35 36.40 14.08
C ALA A 154 -20.22 37.37 13.70
N SER A 155 -18.98 37.11 14.12
CA SER A 155 -17.82 37.90 13.68
C SER A 155 -17.39 37.61 12.24
N LEU A 156 -17.58 36.38 11.74
CA LEU A 156 -17.33 36.02 10.34
C LEU A 156 -18.40 36.55 9.39
N VAL A 157 -19.66 36.53 9.80
CA VAL A 157 -20.81 36.98 8.99
C VAL A 157 -21.05 38.50 9.15
N GLY A 158 -20.57 39.07 10.26
CA GLY A 158 -20.66 40.50 10.57
C GLY A 158 -22.09 41.00 10.69
N ALA A 159 -22.36 42.19 10.14
CA ALA A 159 -23.68 42.82 10.16
C ALA A 159 -24.77 42.00 9.42
N GLY A 160 -24.40 41.02 8.60
CA GLY A 160 -25.33 40.12 7.92
C GLY A 160 -25.98 39.10 8.85
N ALA A 161 -25.42 38.84 10.04
CA ALA A 161 -25.96 37.85 10.97
C ALA A 161 -27.37 38.21 11.44
N SER A 162 -27.63 39.49 11.71
CA SER A 162 -28.96 39.98 12.10
C SER A 162 -30.01 39.83 11.00
N ALA A 163 -29.61 40.05 9.73
CA ALA A 163 -30.50 39.88 8.59
C ALA A 163 -30.89 38.40 8.38
N LEU A 164 -29.91 37.50 8.53
CA LEU A 164 -30.14 36.05 8.44
C LEU A 164 -30.99 35.52 9.61
N LEU A 165 -30.75 36.03 10.82
CA LEU A 165 -31.58 35.71 11.98
C LEU A 165 -33.03 36.17 11.84
N GLY A 166 -33.27 37.29 11.15
CA GLY A 166 -34.62 37.78 10.87
C GLY A 166 -35.33 37.01 9.75
N ALA A 167 -34.59 36.22 8.96
CA ALA A 167 -35.13 35.40 7.87
C ALA A 167 -35.49 33.96 8.30
N LEU A 168 -35.15 33.55 9.53
CA LEU A 168 -35.48 32.25 10.15
C LEU A 168 -36.81 32.27 10.90
#